data_AF-A0A090W3I6-F1
#
_entry.id   AF-A0A090W3I6-F1
#
_cell.length_a   1.000
_cell.length_b   1.000
_cell.length_c   1.000
_cell.angle_alpha   90.00
_cell.angle_beta   90.00
_cell.angle_gamma   90.00
#
_symmetry.space_group_name_H-M   'P 1'
#
loop_
_entity.id
_entity.type
_entity.pdbx_description
1 polymer ?
#
loop_
_entity_poly.entity_id
_entity_poly.type
_entity_poly.pdbx_seq_one_letter_code
_entity_poly.pdbx_strand_id
1 'polypeptide(L)'
;MGGEYKHKQFSFRGGYRFEESPYVDGVTVGDLNGFSLGFGYNFGNTRLDITYDQWKRTDQTPLYNIGLIDAATIDRQNSNITLTLGFNI
;
A
#
# COMPACT_ATOMS: atom_id res chain seq x y z
N MET A 1 -2.25 -10.89 -0.49
CA MET A 1 -3.40 -11.56 -1.15
C MET A 1 -4.25 -10.51 -1.86
N GLY A 2 -4.81 -10.81 -3.01
CA GLY A 2 -5.67 -9.84 -3.71
C GLY A 2 -6.61 -10.51 -4.69
N GLY A 3 -7.70 -9.82 -5.01
CA GLY A 3 -8.74 -10.27 -5.91
C GLY A 3 -9.26 -9.14 -6.77
N GLU A 4 -9.68 -9.50 -7.98
CA GLU A 4 -10.37 -8.60 -8.89
C GLU A 4 -11.69 -9.24 -9.31
N TYR A 5 -12.76 -8.45 -9.25
CA TYR A 5 -14.07 -8.82 -9.74
C TYR A 5 -14.52 -7.85 -10.83
N LYS A 6 -14.69 -8.35 -12.05
CA LYS A 6 -15.16 -7.58 -13.19
C LYS A 6 -16.60 -7.96 -13.52
N HIS A 7 -17.46 -6.95 -13.60
CA HIS A 7 -18.84 -7.10 -14.06
C HIS A 7 -19.15 -6.09 -15.17
N LYS A 8 -19.12 -6.57 -16.42
CA LYS A 8 -19.30 -5.75 -17.63
C LYS A 8 -18.31 -4.58 -17.67
N GLN A 9 -18.83 -3.36 -17.56
CA GLN A 9 -18.07 -2.10 -17.57
C GLN A 9 -17.43 -1.78 -16.22
N PHE A 10 -17.86 -2.45 -15.15
CA PHE A 10 -17.36 -2.21 -13.81
C PHE A 10 -16.22 -3.17 -13.47
N SER A 11 -15.17 -2.65 -12.83
CA SER A 11 -14.11 -3.46 -12.22
C SER A 11 -13.93 -3.08 -10.77
N PHE A 12 -14.04 -4.05 -9.88
CA PHE A 12 -13.78 -3.90 -8.46
C PHE A 12 -12.50 -4.67 -8.13
N ARG A 13 -11.60 -4.04 -7.38
CA ARG A 13 -10.32 -4.61 -6.99
C ARG A 13 -10.19 -4.48 -5.48
N GLY A 14 -9.69 -5.52 -4.84
CA GLY A 14 -9.45 -5.54 -3.40
C GLY A 14 -8.17 -6.30 -3.13
N GLY A 15 -7.32 -5.74 -2.28
CA GLY A 15 -6.03 -6.31 -1.94
C GLY A 15 -5.73 -6.15 -0.47
N TYR A 16 -5.00 -7.12 0.06
CA TYR A 16 -4.38 -7.07 1.37
C TYR A 16 -2.90 -7.42 1.20
N ARG A 17 -2.02 -6.53 1.62
CA ARG A 17 -0.58 -6.70 1.59
C ARG A 17 -0.12 -6.99 3.02
N PHE A 18 0.52 -8.13 3.18
CA PHE A 18 1.26 -8.46 4.39
C PHE A 18 2.68 -8.81 3.95
N GLU A 19 3.66 -8.18 4.59
CA GLU A 19 5.08 -8.40 4.35
C GLU A 19 5.76 -8.47 5.71
N GLU A 20 6.26 -9.65 6.06
CA GLU A 20 7.01 -9.85 7.30
C GLU A 20 8.33 -9.09 7.30
N SER A 21 8.80 -8.78 8.51
CA SER A 21 10.13 -8.23 8.71
C SER A 21 11.21 -9.07 8.01
N PRO A 22 12.08 -8.46 7.18
CA PRO A 22 13.23 -9.16 6.62
C PRO A 22 14.37 -9.36 7.63
N TYR A 23 14.22 -8.86 8.87
CA TYR A 23 15.23 -8.97 9.93
C TYR A 23 14.78 -9.97 10.98
N VAL A 24 15.71 -10.83 11.42
CA VAL A 24 15.49 -11.87 12.45
C VAL A 24 14.98 -11.26 13.76
N ASP A 25 15.43 -10.04 14.02
CA ASP A 25 15.17 -9.24 15.21
C ASP A 25 13.71 -8.73 15.24
N GLY A 26 13.04 -8.63 14.08
CA GLY A 26 11.66 -8.16 13.92
C GLY A 26 11.43 -6.68 14.25
N VAL A 27 12.43 -5.98 14.79
CA VAL A 27 12.29 -4.63 15.36
C VAL A 27 12.91 -3.52 14.53
N THR A 28 14.01 -3.78 13.81
CA THR A 28 14.70 -2.77 12.98
C THR A 28 13.80 -2.28 11.85
N VAL A 29 13.07 -3.20 11.24
CA VAL A 29 12.07 -2.94 10.21
C VAL A 29 10.95 -3.94 10.41
N GLY A 30 9.84 -3.54 11.01
CA GLY A 30 8.76 -4.43 11.39
C GLY A 30 7.89 -4.89 10.21
N ASP A 31 6.87 -5.66 10.55
CA ASP A 31 5.88 -6.15 9.59
C ASP A 31 5.12 -5.00 8.95
N LEU A 32 4.96 -5.06 7.63
CA LEU A 32 4.14 -4.14 6.87
C LEU A 32 2.78 -4.77 6.63
N ASN A 33 1.75 -4.10 7.11
CA ASN A 33 0.36 -4.42 6.90
C ASN A 33 -0.29 -3.34 6.05
N GLY A 34 -0.97 -3.71 4.99
CA GLY A 34 -1.67 -2.77 4.13
C GLY A 34 -2.87 -3.37 3.45
N PHE A 35 -3.79 -2.51 3.03
CA PHE A 35 -4.93 -2.89 2.22
C PHE A 35 -5.06 -1.94 1.03
N SER A 36 -5.67 -2.44 -0.04
CA SER A 36 -5.96 -1.66 -1.22
C SER A 36 -7.37 -1.96 -1.71
N LEU A 37 -8.02 -0.92 -2.21
CA LEU A 37 -9.35 -0.97 -2.79
C LEU A 37 -9.30 -0.24 -4.11
N GLY A 38 -9.96 -0.77 -5.13
CA GLY A 38 -10.01 -0.19 -6.44
C GLY A 38 -11.40 -0.30 -7.04
N PHE A 39 -11.83 0.77 -7.68
CA PHE A 39 -13.04 0.80 -8.47
C PHE A 39 -12.72 1.37 -9.83
N GLY A 40 -13.27 0.77 -10.87
CA GLY A 40 -13.06 1.21 -12.25
C GLY A 40 -14.34 1.11 -13.03
N TYR A 41 -14.52 2.06 -13.94
CA TYR A 41 -15.60 2.10 -14.89
C TYR A 41 -15.05 2.30 -16.30
N ASN A 42 -15.46 1.42 -17.22
CA ASN A 42 -15.11 1.48 -18.62
C ASN A 42 -16.30 2.00 -19.43
N PHE A 43 -16.15 3.16 -20.06
CA PHE A 43 -17.11 3.76 -20.99
C PHE A 43 -16.92 3.27 -22.44
N GLY A 44 -16.02 2.32 -22.69
CA GLY A 44 -15.68 1.82 -24.02
C GLY A 44 -14.48 2.56 -24.60
N ASN A 45 -14.66 3.84 -24.95
CA ASN A 45 -13.58 4.71 -25.44
C ASN A 45 -12.79 5.41 -24.32
N THR A 46 -13.30 5.39 -23.09
CA THR A 46 -12.66 6.03 -21.93
C THR A 46 -12.75 5.10 -20.74
N ARG A 47 -11.67 4.99 -19.97
CA ARG A 47 -11.62 4.21 -18.74
C ARG A 47 -11.29 5.14 -17.57
N LEU A 48 -12.13 5.11 -16.55
CA LEU A 48 -11.89 5.81 -15.28
C LEU A 48 -11.59 4.76 -14.21
N ASP A 49 -10.47 4.90 -13.52
CA ASP A 49 -10.13 4.07 -12.38
C ASP A 49 -9.81 4.95 -11.17
N ILE A 50 -10.29 4.55 -10.01
CA ILE A 50 -9.94 5.13 -8.72
C ILE A 50 -9.41 4.02 -7.81
N THR A 51 -8.28 4.27 -7.18
CA THR A 51 -7.68 3.31 -6.24
C THR A 51 -7.30 4.03 -4.95
N TYR A 52 -7.57 3.35 -3.85
CA TYR A 52 -7.16 3.72 -2.50
C TYR A 52 -6.21 2.64 -2.00
N ASP A 53 -5.03 3.03 -1.56
CA ASP A 53 -4.11 2.13 -0.88
C ASP A 53 -3.66 2.73 0.44
N GLN A 54 -3.63 1.90 1.47
CA GLN A 54 -3.06 2.27 2.75
C GLN A 54 -2.12 1.16 3.21
N TRP A 55 -0.97 1.56 3.74
CA TRP A 55 -0.11 0.64 4.45
C TRP A 55 0.47 1.29 5.71
N LYS A 56 0.74 0.45 6.70
CA LYS A 56 1.37 0.79 7.95
C LYS A 56 2.58 -0.12 8.15
N ARG A 57 3.69 0.46 8.59
CA ARG A 57 4.90 -0.23 9.00
C ARG A 57 5.50 0.47 10.20
N THR A 58 6.03 -0.30 11.15
CA THR A 58 6.72 0.24 12.32
C THR A 58 8.19 -0.18 12.23
N ASP A 59 9.11 0.79 12.26
CA ASP A 59 10.54 0.55 12.13
C ASP A 59 11.29 1.18 13.31
N GLN A 60 12.22 0.46 13.96
CA GLN A 60 13.13 1.05 14.92
C GLN A 60 14.42 1.46 14.23
N THR A 61 14.61 2.76 14.04
CA THR A 61 15.82 3.31 13.41
C THR A 61 16.70 3.96 14.48
N PRO A 62 17.98 3.56 14.64
CA PRO A 62 18.92 4.25 15.51
C PRO A 62 19.21 5.66 14.97
N LEU A 63 19.09 6.69 15.81
CA LEU A 63 19.30 8.08 15.39
C LEU A 63 20.78 8.41 15.14
N TYR A 64 21.72 7.72 15.78
CA TYR A 64 23.16 7.97 15.66
C TYR A 64 23.97 6.67 15.76
N ASN A 65 25.07 6.58 15.00
CA ASN A 65 25.92 5.38 14.94
C ASN A 65 27.07 5.36 15.98
N ILE A 66 27.13 6.37 16.87
CA ILE A 66 28.14 6.50 17.94
C ILE A 66 27.58 7.32 19.11
N GLY A 67 27.64 6.77 20.33
CA GLY A 67 27.39 7.47 21.60
C GLY A 67 25.94 7.47 22.12
N LEU A 68 24.94 7.32 21.25
CA LEU A 68 23.51 7.25 21.62
C LEU A 68 22.83 6.14 20.80
N ILE A 69 22.72 4.94 21.39
CA ILE A 69 22.16 3.74 20.74
C ILE A 69 20.64 3.60 20.91
N ASP A 70 19.95 4.59 21.49
CA ASP A 70 18.49 4.54 21.64
C ASP A 70 17.83 4.58 20.26
N ALA A 71 17.20 3.46 19.90
CA ALA A 71 16.45 3.32 18.66
C ALA A 71 15.09 4.01 18.83
N ALA A 72 14.78 4.98 17.96
CA ALA A 72 13.45 5.57 17.93
C ALA A 72 12.51 4.67 17.13
N THR A 73 11.37 4.35 17.73
CA THR A 73 10.27 3.68 17.03
C THR A 73 9.57 4.68 16.12
N ILE A 74 9.66 4.46 14.81
CA ILE A 74 9.01 5.25 13.79
C ILE A 74 7.82 4.47 13.26
N ASP A 75 6.62 4.95 13.56
CA ASP A 75 5.39 4.47 12.93
C ASP A 75 5.18 5.20 11.60
N ARG A 76 5.34 4.48 10.49
CA ARG A 76 5.04 4.96 9.14
C ARG A 76 3.64 4.50 8.75
N GLN A 77 2.72 5.45 8.57
CA GLN A 77 1.44 5.22 7.95
C GLN A 77 1.35 6.05 6.67
N ASN A 78 1.02 5.39 5.57
CA ASN A 78 0.92 6.03 4.26
C ASN A 78 -0.42 5.69 3.64
N SER A 79 -1.15 6.70 3.18
CA SER A 79 -2.45 6.56 2.52
C SER A 79 -2.39 7.30 1.19
N ASN A 80 -2.58 6.57 0.10
CA ASN A 80 -2.54 7.10 -1.26
C ASN A 80 -3.90 6.94 -1.93
N ILE A 81 -4.30 8.00 -2.61
CA ILE A 81 -5.51 8.03 -3.45
C ILE A 81 -5.04 8.35 -4.85
N THR A 82 -5.32 7.45 -5.79
CA THR A 82 -4.95 7.61 -7.19
C THR A 82 -6.19 7.63 -8.06
N LEU A 83 -6.29 8.62 -8.93
CA LEU A 83 -7.31 8.74 -9.97
C LEU A 83 -6.62 8.59 -11.32
N THR A 84 -7.15 7.73 -12.18
CA THR A 84 -6.60 7.48 -13.52
C THR A 84 -7.70 7.59 -14.56
N LEU A 85 -7.41 8.37 -15.60
CA LEU A 85 -8.26 8.54 -16.77
C LEU A 85 -7.47 8.07 -17.99
N GLY A 86 -7.96 7.02 -18.65
CA GLY A 86 -7.40 6.49 -19.89
C GLY A 86 -8.35 6.71 -21.06
N PHE A 87 -7.81 7.09 -22.22
CA PHE A 87 -8.57 7.26 -23.45
C PHE A 87 -8.11 6.20 -24.47
N ASN A 88 -9.05 5.52 -25.10
CA ASN A 88 -8.83 4.63 -26.24
C ASN A 88 -9.29 5.38 -27.49
N ILE A 89 -8.31 5.94 -28.20
CA ILE A 89 -8.43 6.67 -29.47
C ILE A 89 -7.98 5.81 -30.64
#